data_AF-A0A0G3URM5-F1
#
_entry.id   AF-A0A0G3URM5-F1
#
_cell.length_a   1.000
_cell.length_b   1.000
_cell.length_c   1.000
_cell.angle_alpha   90.00
_cell.angle_beta   90.00
_cell.angle_gamma   90.00
#
_symmetry.space_group_name_H-M   'P 1'
#
loop_
_entity.id
_entity.type
_entity.pdbx_description
1 polymer ?
#
loop_
_entity_poly.entity_id
_entity_poly.type
_entity_poly.pdbx_seq_one_letter_code
_entity_poly.pdbx_strand_id
1 'polypeptide(L)'
;MERDSQLVRDLVAVAPGFEDLFDAHVFNEEGVLPHVFFWDVVQETVASFLGGSGTDWRVTLRFLEEQLRLDVPEVGQVVTTSFLFNLPWSDQPGYDLVDHLGPALSARFAAVRPSG
;
A
#
# COMPACT_ATOMS: atom_id res chain seq x y z
N MET A 1 -1.55 -20.40 5.03
CA MET A 1 -1.05 -19.15 4.45
C MET A 1 -1.68 -18.02 5.23
N GLU A 2 -0.86 -17.12 5.76
CA GLU A 2 -1.32 -16.00 6.56
C GLU A 2 -2.04 -14.97 5.67
N ARG A 3 -3.03 -14.26 6.23
CA ARG A 3 -3.94 -13.40 5.45
C ARG A 3 -3.24 -12.18 4.84
N ASP A 4 -2.20 -11.71 5.50
CA ASP A 4 -1.30 -10.64 5.06
C ASP A 4 -0.39 -11.06 3.88
N SER A 5 0.07 -12.31 3.85
CA SER A 5 0.81 -12.87 2.72
C SER A 5 -0.09 -13.00 1.49
N GLN A 6 -1.37 -13.35 1.71
CA GLN A 6 -2.35 -13.38 0.61
C GLN A 6 -2.65 -11.98 0.09
N LEU A 7 -2.74 -10.97 0.96
CA LEU A 7 -2.90 -9.56 0.56
C LEU A 7 -1.84 -9.11 -0.45
N VAL A 8 -0.58 -9.46 -0.23
CA VAL A 8 0.52 -9.13 -1.16
C VAL A 8 0.31 -9.78 -2.52
N ARG A 9 -0.02 -11.08 -2.54
CA ARG A 9 -0.23 -11.83 -3.79
C ARG A 9 -1.43 -11.29 -4.57
N ASP A 10 -2.51 -10.97 -3.87
CA ASP A 10 -3.71 -10.38 -4.47
C ASP A 10 -3.42 -8.97 -5.03
N LEU A 11 -2.61 -8.17 -4.33
CA LEU A 11 -2.17 -6.86 -4.83
C LEU A 11 -1.41 -7.00 -6.15
N VAL A 12 -0.41 -7.88 -6.20
CA VAL A 12 0.38 -8.11 -7.43
C VAL A 12 -0.50 -8.61 -8.57
N ALA A 13 -1.47 -9.48 -8.28
CA ALA A 13 -2.40 -9.99 -9.28
C ALA A 13 -3.30 -8.90 -9.90
N VAL A 14 -3.67 -7.86 -9.14
CA VAL A 14 -4.49 -6.74 -9.66
C VAL A 14 -3.65 -5.58 -10.20
N ALA A 15 -2.39 -5.49 -9.80
CA ALA A 15 -1.45 -4.45 -10.21
C ALA A 15 -0.12 -5.09 -10.68
N PRO A 16 -0.06 -5.58 -11.93
CA PRO A 16 1.13 -6.28 -12.47
C PRO A 16 2.42 -5.45 -12.47
N GLY A 17 2.33 -4.12 -12.35
CA GLY A 17 3.51 -3.27 -12.20
C GLY A 17 4.34 -3.56 -10.94
N PHE A 18 3.82 -4.37 -10.00
CA PHE A 18 4.55 -4.85 -8.83
C PHE A 18 5.23 -6.22 -9.02
N GLU A 19 5.09 -6.89 -10.17
CA GLU A 19 5.63 -8.26 -10.38
C GLU A 19 7.15 -8.32 -10.15
N ASP A 20 7.91 -7.44 -10.80
CA ASP A 20 9.37 -7.42 -10.67
C ASP A 20 9.82 -7.15 -9.22
N LEU A 21 9.13 -6.27 -8.50
CA LEU A 21 9.39 -5.98 -7.09
C LEU A 21 9.04 -7.17 -6.20
N PHE A 22 7.94 -7.87 -6.51
CA PHE A 22 7.51 -9.05 -5.77
C PHE A 22 8.50 -10.20 -5.92
N ASP A 23 8.98 -10.44 -7.13
CA ASP A 23 9.98 -11.48 -7.39
C ASP A 23 11.31 -11.17 -6.67
N ALA A 24 11.76 -9.91 -6.72
CA ALA A 24 12.95 -9.46 -5.99
C ALA A 24 12.78 -9.61 -4.47
N HIS A 25 11.61 -9.22 -3.93
CA HIS A 25 11.25 -9.37 -2.52
C HIS A 25 11.33 -10.83 -2.08
N VAL A 26 10.66 -11.73 -2.81
CA VAL A 26 10.61 -13.16 -2.47
C VAL A 26 11.99 -13.79 -2.51
N PHE A 27 12.82 -13.41 -3.49
CA PHE A 27 14.19 -13.87 -3.60
C PHE A 27 15.06 -13.39 -2.43
N ASN A 28 14.98 -12.09 -2.08
CA ASN A 28 15.84 -11.49 -1.05
C ASN A 28 15.46 -11.89 0.37
N GLU A 29 14.16 -12.02 0.64
CA GLU A 29 13.62 -12.28 1.99
C GLU A 29 13.31 -13.76 2.23
N GLU A 30 13.65 -14.64 1.28
CA GLU A 30 13.36 -16.08 1.30
C GLU A 30 11.86 -16.40 1.55
N GLY A 31 10.96 -15.50 1.14
CA GLY A 31 9.54 -15.58 1.42
C GLY A 31 8.79 -14.26 1.24
N VAL A 32 7.51 -14.25 1.60
CA VAL A 32 6.68 -13.04 1.57
C VAL A 32 6.66 -12.41 2.96
N LEU A 33 7.18 -11.19 3.09
CA LEU A 33 7.15 -10.39 4.31
C LEU A 33 6.30 -9.14 4.04
N PRO A 34 5.00 -9.17 4.36
CA PRO A 34 4.06 -8.13 3.95
C PRO A 34 4.47 -6.73 4.41
N HIS A 35 4.91 -6.60 5.66
CA HIS A 35 5.32 -5.30 6.19
C HIS A 35 6.52 -4.68 5.46
N VAL A 36 7.44 -5.52 4.97
CA VAL A 36 8.62 -5.09 4.21
C VAL A 36 8.21 -4.73 2.78
N PHE A 37 7.46 -5.62 2.10
CA PHE A 37 7.00 -5.38 0.74
C PHE A 37 6.16 -4.10 0.61
N PHE A 38 5.33 -3.82 1.62
CA PHE A 38 4.48 -2.62 1.61
C PHE A 38 5.26 -1.30 1.67
N TRP A 39 6.54 -1.31 2.09
CA TRP A 39 7.41 -0.15 1.93
C TRP A 39 7.60 0.19 0.45
N ASP A 40 7.93 -0.80 -0.38
CA ASP A 40 8.11 -0.62 -1.83
C ASP A 40 6.78 -0.25 -2.51
N VAL A 41 5.67 -0.83 -2.04
CA VAL A 41 4.33 -0.46 -2.51
C VAL A 41 4.05 1.03 -2.30
N VAL A 42 4.43 1.60 -1.15
CA VAL A 42 4.28 3.05 -0.90
C VAL A 42 5.12 3.85 -1.90
N GLN A 43 6.39 3.49 -2.06
CA GLN A 43 7.31 4.23 -2.94
C GLN A 43 6.83 4.25 -4.39
N GLU A 44 6.45 3.10 -4.94
CA GLU A 44 5.93 3.01 -6.30
C GLU A 44 4.58 3.71 -6.47
N THR A 45 3.70 3.63 -5.47
CA THR A 45 2.40 4.31 -5.53
C THR A 45 2.58 5.83 -5.55
N VAL A 46 3.49 6.36 -4.72
CA VAL A 46 3.82 7.79 -4.70
C VAL A 46 4.54 8.21 -5.98
N ALA A 47 5.50 7.42 -6.46
CA ALA A 47 6.20 7.70 -7.72
C ALA A 47 5.24 7.73 -8.91
N SER A 48 4.31 6.79 -8.98
CA SER A 48 3.23 6.77 -9.97
C SER A 48 2.33 7.99 -9.88
N PHE A 49 1.93 8.39 -8.66
CA PHE A 49 1.13 9.58 -8.43
C PHE A 49 1.80 10.85 -8.95
N LEU A 50 3.13 10.95 -8.80
CA LEU A 50 3.95 12.05 -9.30
C LEU A 50 4.22 12.00 -10.82
N GLY A 51 3.63 11.04 -11.54
CA GLY A 51 3.73 10.91 -13.01
C GLY A 51 4.67 9.81 -13.49
N GLY A 52 5.18 8.95 -12.61
CA GLY A 52 5.90 7.73 -12.97
C GLY A 52 5.01 6.72 -13.70
N SER A 53 5.61 5.85 -14.53
CA SER A 53 4.89 4.91 -15.40
C SER A 53 4.92 3.45 -14.93
N GLY A 54 5.31 3.18 -13.68
CA GLY A 54 5.44 1.82 -13.13
C GLY A 54 4.08 1.16 -12.90
N THR A 55 3.50 1.37 -11.72
CA THR A 55 2.16 0.87 -11.36
C THR A 55 1.12 1.98 -11.44
N ASP A 56 -0.16 1.73 -11.76
CA ASP A 56 -1.21 2.75 -11.61
C ASP A 56 -1.61 2.90 -10.12
N TRP A 57 -1.27 4.03 -9.51
CA TRP A 57 -1.58 4.32 -8.10
C TRP A 57 -3.07 4.21 -7.78
N ARG A 58 -3.96 4.45 -8.75
CA ARG A 58 -5.42 4.34 -8.55
C ARG A 58 -5.85 2.90 -8.32
N VAL A 59 -5.18 1.96 -8.98
CA VAL A 59 -5.43 0.52 -8.80
C VAL A 59 -5.01 0.11 -7.39
N THR A 60 -3.85 0.56 -6.93
CA THR A 60 -3.37 0.30 -5.56
C THR A 60 -4.35 0.83 -4.52
N LEU A 61 -4.72 2.12 -4.59
CA LEU A 61 -5.63 2.71 -3.60
C LEU A 61 -7.01 2.03 -3.62
N ARG A 62 -7.56 1.72 -4.80
CA ARG A 62 -8.84 1.01 -4.91
C ARG A 62 -8.77 -0.37 -4.25
N PHE A 63 -7.70 -1.12 -4.52
CA PHE A 63 -7.51 -2.44 -3.92
C PHE A 63 -7.42 -2.36 -2.40
N LEU A 64 -6.58 -1.48 -1.84
CA LEU A 64 -6.42 -1.36 -0.39
C LEU A 64 -7.70 -0.88 0.30
N GLU A 65 -8.44 0.01 -0.33
CA GLU A 65 -9.76 0.45 0.13
C GLU A 65 -10.76 -0.72 0.19
N GLU A 66 -10.81 -1.57 -0.84
CA GLU A 66 -11.66 -2.77 -0.85
C GLU A 66 -11.25 -3.76 0.24
N GLN A 67 -9.94 -3.98 0.43
CA GLN A 67 -9.41 -4.87 1.46
C GLN A 67 -9.74 -4.39 2.88
N LEU A 68 -9.67 -3.09 3.15
CA LEU A 68 -10.07 -2.53 4.44
C LEU A 68 -11.57 -2.70 4.74
N ARG A 69 -12.44 -2.69 3.72
CA ARG A 69 -13.88 -2.91 3.92
C ARG A 69 -14.23 -4.34 4.32
N LEU A 70 -13.35 -5.30 4.05
CA LEU A 70 -13.52 -6.70 4.48
C LEU A 70 -13.28 -6.87 6.00
N ASP A 71 -12.72 -5.85 6.66
CA ASP A 71 -12.49 -5.78 8.11
C ASP A 71 -11.72 -6.99 8.67
N VAL A 72 -10.76 -7.51 7.89
CA VAL A 72 -9.84 -8.56 8.33
C VAL A 72 -8.74 -7.92 9.18
N PRO A 73 -8.60 -8.25 10.48
CA PRO A 73 -7.70 -7.56 11.38
C PRO A 73 -6.24 -7.53 10.92
N GLU A 74 -5.70 -8.65 10.44
CA GLU A 74 -4.31 -8.79 10.01
C GLU A 74 -4.01 -7.92 8.78
N VAL A 75 -4.96 -7.87 7.83
CA VAL A 75 -4.88 -7.01 6.65
C VAL A 75 -4.96 -5.54 7.05
N GLY A 76 -5.92 -5.21 7.93
CA GLY A 76 -6.08 -3.86 8.45
C GLY A 76 -4.83 -3.34 9.15
N GLN A 77 -4.13 -4.22 9.89
CA GLN A 77 -2.86 -3.89 10.51
C GLN A 77 -1.80 -3.53 9.47
N VAL A 78 -1.54 -4.39 8.48
CA VAL A 78 -0.53 -4.13 7.44
C VAL A 78 -0.83 -2.84 6.67
N VAL A 79 -2.07 -2.65 6.22
CA VAL A 79 -2.44 -1.43 5.48
C VAL A 79 -2.26 -0.19 6.35
N THR A 80 -2.59 -0.26 7.64
CA THR A 80 -2.45 0.89 8.53
C THR A 80 -0.98 1.20 8.83
N THR A 81 -0.20 0.20 9.26
CA THR A 81 1.15 0.42 9.78
C THR A 81 2.22 0.47 8.70
N SER A 82 2.00 -0.17 7.56
CA SER A 82 3.00 -0.27 6.49
C SER A 82 2.68 0.54 5.25
N PHE A 83 1.40 0.83 4.98
CA PHE A 83 1.02 1.73 3.89
C PHE A 83 0.73 3.14 4.38
N LEU A 84 -0.35 3.33 5.14
CA LEU A 84 -0.86 4.65 5.53
C LEU A 84 0.12 5.43 6.40
N PHE A 85 0.75 4.77 7.36
CA PHE A 85 1.75 5.41 8.22
C PHE A 85 2.96 5.93 7.43
N ASN A 86 3.32 5.28 6.33
CA ASN A 86 4.50 5.59 5.53
C ASN A 86 4.23 6.51 4.33
N LEU A 87 2.98 6.96 4.13
CA LEU A 87 2.71 7.99 3.12
C LEU A 87 3.56 9.26 3.36
N PRO A 88 3.76 10.11 2.35
CA PRO A 88 4.53 11.34 2.53
C PRO A 88 4.01 12.23 3.66
N TRP A 89 4.85 13.12 4.19
CA TRP A 89 4.43 14.22 5.08
C TRP A 89 3.97 15.43 4.28
N SER A 90 3.23 16.36 4.92
CA SER A 90 2.64 17.53 4.23
C SER A 90 3.65 18.44 3.52
N ASP A 91 4.93 18.38 3.89
CA ASP A 91 6.04 19.10 3.28
C ASP A 91 6.79 18.29 2.21
N GLN A 92 6.37 17.05 1.95
CA GLN A 92 7.01 16.12 1.02
C GLN A 92 6.20 15.98 -0.28
N PRO A 93 6.88 15.79 -1.44
CA PRO A 93 6.22 15.50 -2.70
C PRO A 93 5.33 14.25 -2.59
N GLY A 94 4.13 14.35 -3.17
CA GLY A 94 3.17 13.25 -3.23
C GLY A 94 2.22 13.17 -2.04
N TYR A 95 2.30 14.10 -1.07
CA TYR A 95 1.32 14.18 0.02
C TYR A 95 -0.12 14.34 -0.48
N ASP A 96 -0.33 15.03 -1.61
CA ASP A 96 -1.65 15.19 -2.23
C ASP A 96 -2.33 13.86 -2.60
N LEU A 97 -1.60 12.72 -2.58
CA LEU A 97 -2.17 11.38 -2.67
C LEU A 97 -3.19 11.11 -1.54
N VAL A 98 -3.03 11.75 -0.38
CA VAL A 98 -3.95 11.65 0.77
C VAL A 98 -5.36 12.12 0.40
N ASP A 99 -5.49 13.12 -0.48
CA ASP A 99 -6.78 13.64 -0.95
C ASP A 99 -7.53 12.65 -1.86
N HIS A 100 -6.86 11.58 -2.29
CA HIS A 100 -7.42 10.52 -3.12
C HIS A 100 -7.74 9.23 -2.34
N LEU A 101 -7.53 9.21 -1.03
CA LEU A 101 -7.90 8.06 -0.20
C LEU A 101 -9.42 7.88 -0.18
N GLY A 102 -9.86 6.61 -0.27
CA GLY A 102 -11.26 6.24 -0.09
C GLY A 102 -11.69 6.35 1.38
N PRO A 103 -13.00 6.26 1.69
CA PRO A 103 -13.51 6.49 3.04
C PRO A 103 -12.88 5.61 4.12
N ALA A 104 -12.63 4.32 3.83
CA ALA A 104 -12.02 3.42 4.81
C ALA A 104 -10.55 3.77 5.05
N LEU A 105 -9.80 4.04 3.99
CA LEU A 105 -8.40 4.49 4.06
C LEU A 105 -8.28 5.83 4.79
N SER A 106 -9.10 6.83 4.46
CA SER A 106 -9.08 8.14 5.11
C SER A 106 -9.37 8.05 6.61
N ALA A 107 -10.35 7.24 7.01
CA ALA A 107 -10.67 7.04 8.42
C ALA A 107 -9.50 6.43 9.20
N ARG A 108 -8.81 5.43 8.62
CA ARG A 108 -7.62 4.81 9.22
C ARG A 108 -6.42 5.76 9.21
N PHE A 109 -6.23 6.53 8.14
CA PHE A 109 -5.16 7.52 8.01
C PHE A 109 -5.27 8.59 9.11
N ALA A 110 -6.45 9.18 9.28
CA ALA A 110 -6.69 10.18 10.33
C ALA A 110 -6.46 9.63 11.75
N ALA A 111 -6.73 8.35 11.98
CA ALA A 111 -6.49 7.71 13.27
C ALA A 111 -5.01 7.47 13.56
N VAL A 112 -4.21 7.11 12.54
CA VAL A 112 -2.78 6.79 12.71
C VAL A 112 -1.87 8.03 12.56
N ARG A 113 -2.34 9.06 11.85
CA ARG A 113 -1.63 10.34 11.63
C ARG A 113 -2.57 11.54 11.87
N PRO A 114 -2.88 11.85 13.14
CA PRO A 114 -3.84 12.90 13.48
C PRO A 114 -3.39 14.31 13.10
N SER A 115 -2.10 14.52 12.81
CA SER A 115 -1.53 15.83 12.47
C SER A 115 -1.24 16.01 10.97
N GLY A 116 -1.63 15.05 10.12
CA GLY A 116 -1.17 14.99 8.73
C GLY A 116 0.15 14.28 8.65
#